data_AF-A0A2N3E994-F1
#
_entry.id   AF-A0A2N3E994-F1
#
_cell.length_a   1.000
_cell.length_b   1.000
_cell.length_c   1.000
_cell.angle_alpha   90.00
_cell.angle_beta   90.00
_cell.angle_gamma   90.00
#
_symmetry.space_group_name_H-M   'P 1'
#
loop_
_entity.id
_entity.type
_entity.pdbx_description
1 polymer ?
#
loop_
_entity_poly.entity_id
_entity_poly.type
_entity_poly.pdbx_seq_one_letter_code
_entity_poly.pdbx_strand_id
1 'polypeptide(L)' 'MSTTELAAKLEIPVNWLYVQIKNKRLLIEPQPTGAYLFPDTPAVLDGVQNLRNHVIGELDLRICQPDNGGYQHG' A
#
# COMPACT_ATOMS: atom_id res chain seq x y z
N MET A 1 -4.15 -0.62 -7.96
CA MET A 1 -4.96 -1.81 -7.66
C MET A 1 -5.73 -1.62 -6.36
N SER A 2 -6.88 -2.28 -6.23
CA SER A 2 -7.72 -2.27 -5.02
C SER A 2 -7.22 -3.27 -3.97
N THR A 3 -7.67 -3.16 -2.71
CA THR A 3 -7.35 -4.13 -1.65
C THR A 3 -7.64 -5.58 -2.05
N THR A 4 -8.75 -5.81 -2.76
CA THR A 4 -9.14 -7.14 -3.25
C THR A 4 -8.19 -7.70 -4.30
N GLU A 5 -7.71 -6.85 -5.21
CA GLU A 5 -6.77 -7.26 -6.25
C GLU A 5 -5.40 -7.59 -5.64
N LEU A 6 -4.93 -6.77 -4.70
CA LEU A 6 -3.69 -7.02 -3.95
C LEU A 6 -3.76 -8.34 -3.18
N ALA A 7 -4.87 -8.57 -2.49
CA ALA A 7 -5.12 -9.80 -1.76
C ALA A 7 -5.11 -11.04 -2.67
N ALA A 8 -5.74 -10.95 -3.85
CA ALA A 8 -5.75 -12.01 -4.83
C ALA A 8 -4.35 -12.30 -5.38
N LYS A 9 -3.56 -11.27 -5.69
CA LYS A 9 -2.17 -11.42 -6.19
C LYS A 9 -1.23 -12.09 -5.19
N LEU A 10 -1.44 -11.83 -3.89
CA LEU A 10 -0.61 -12.37 -2.82
C LEU A 10 -1.18 -13.64 -2.18
N GLU A 11 -2.34 -14.10 -2.66
CA GLU A 11 -3.09 -15.23 -2.10
C GLU A 11 -3.31 -15.08 -0.57
N ILE A 12 -3.65 -13.87 -0.14
CA ILE A 12 -3.92 -13.52 1.26
C ILE A 12 -5.37 -13.11 1.46
N PRO A 13 -5.93 -13.30 2.67
CA PRO A 13 -7.27 -12.82 2.95
C PRO A 13 -7.32 -11.29 2.96
N VAL A 14 -8.30 -10.72 2.24
CA VAL A 14 -8.58 -9.27 2.21
C VAL A 14 -8.73 -8.68 3.61
N ASN A 15 -9.37 -9.42 4.52
CA ASN A 15 -9.54 -9.00 5.91
C ASN A 15 -8.19 -8.78 6.63
N TRP A 16 -7.16 -9.55 6.30
CA TRP A 16 -5.83 -9.37 6.89
C TRP A 16 -5.23 -8.01 6.51
N LEU A 17 -5.39 -7.58 5.26
CA LEU A 17 -4.97 -6.24 4.82
C LEU A 17 -5.67 -5.15 5.61
N TYR A 18 -7.00 -5.22 5.74
CA TYR A 18 -7.76 -4.26 6.55
C TYR A 18 -7.32 -4.23 8.02
N VAL A 19 -7.00 -5.39 8.60
CA VAL A 19 -6.46 -5.47 9.96
C VAL A 19 -5.08 -4.80 10.05
N GLN A 20 -4.19 -4.97 9.05
CA GLN A 20 -2.89 -4.30 9.04
C GLN A 20 -3.04 -2.77 8.91
N ILE A 21 -3.99 -2.30 8.10
CA ILE A 21 -4.30 -0.87 7.95
C ILE A 21 -4.81 -0.31 9.29
N LYS A 22 -5.77 -1.01 9.93
CA LYS A 22 -6.34 -0.61 11.21
C LYS A 22 -5.30 -0.58 12.33
N ASN A 23 -4.36 -1.52 12.32
CA ASN A 23 -3.25 -1.59 13.28
C ASN A 23 -2.11 -0.60 12.96
N LYS A 24 -2.27 0.26 11.95
CA LYS A 24 -1.24 1.22 11.49
C LYS A 24 0.08 0.55 11.08
N ARG A 25 0.03 -0.73 10.70
CA ARG A 25 1.17 -1.46 10.13
C ARG A 25 1.23 -1.33 8.61
N LEU A 26 0.10 -1.10 7.98
CA LEU A 26 0.01 -0.77 6.56
C LEU A 26 -0.51 0.66 6.44
N LEU A 27 0.40 1.61 6.24
CA LEU A 27 0.06 3.03 6.20
C LEU A 27 -0.25 3.39 4.75
N ILE A 28 -1.52 3.72 4.51
CA ILE A 28 -2.04 4.07 3.20
C ILE A 28 -3.09 5.16 3.38
N GLU A 29 -3.11 6.14 2.48
CA GLU A 29 -4.15 7.16 2.50
C GLU A 29 -5.42 6.63 1.83
N PRO A 30 -6.59 6.75 2.49
CA PRO A 30 -7.85 6.46 1.84
C PRO A 30 -8.10 7.49 0.74
N GLN A 31 -8.59 7.04 -0.41
CA GLN A 31 -9.07 7.94 -1.44
C GLN A 31 -10.28 8.75 -0.95
N PRO A 32 -10.63 9.86 -1.62
CA PRO A 32 -11.87 10.61 -1.34
C PRO A 32 -13.15 9.76 -1.47
N THR A 33 -13.09 8.63 -2.18
CA THR A 33 -14.18 7.65 -2.30
C THR A 33 -14.25 6.64 -1.13
N GLY A 34 -13.30 6.70 -0.19
CA GLY A 34 -13.17 5.74 0.92
C GLY A 34 -12.47 4.43 0.55
N ALA A 35 -12.06 4.25 -0.71
CA ALA A 35 -11.32 3.08 -1.16
C ALA A 35 -9.80 3.24 -0.95
N TYR A 36 -9.12 2.14 -0.63
CA TYR A 36 -7.66 2.09 -0.57
C TYR A 36 -7.09 1.67 -1.93
N LEU A 37 -6.20 2.49 -2.49
CA LEU A 37 -5.47 2.15 -3.73
C LEU A 37 -4.00 1.90 -3.47
N PHE A 38 -3.56 0.75 -3.93
CA PHE A 38 -2.18 0.31 -3.87
C PHE A 38 -1.52 0.51 -5.24
N PRO A 39 -0.28 1.02 -5.30
CA PRO A 39 0.50 1.04 -6.53
C PRO A 39 0.66 -0.40 -7.05
N ASP A 40 0.48 -0.61 -8.35
CA ASP A 40 0.80 -1.89 -9.00
C ASP A 40 2.29 -2.00 -9.32
N THR A 41 3.10 -1.95 -8.26
CA THR A 41 4.55 -2.07 -8.38
C THR A 41 5.03 -3.31 -7.62
N PRO A 42 6.10 -3.97 -8.11
CA PRO A 42 6.67 -5.13 -7.43
C PRO A 42 7.15 -4.79 -6.01
N ALA A 43 7.56 -3.53 -5.76
CA ALA A 43 7.95 -3.06 -4.44
C ALA A 43 6.80 -3.14 -3.42
N VAL A 44 5.56 -2.89 -3.82
CA VAL A 44 4.39 -3.02 -2.94
C VAL A 44 4.09 -4.49 -2.64
N LEU A 45 4.15 -5.35 -3.66
CA LEU A 45 3.94 -6.79 -3.50
C LEU A 45 4.98 -7.39 -2.55
N ASP A 46 6.25 -7.06 -2.77
CA ASP A 46 7.37 -7.48 -1.92
C ASP A 46 7.25 -6.90 -0.50
N GLY A 47 6.93 -5.61 -0.36
CA GLY A 47 6.71 -4.97 0.93
C GLY A 47 5.59 -5.64 1.74
N VAL A 48 4.45 -5.94 1.11
CA VAL A 48 3.33 -6.62 1.79
C VAL A 48 3.70 -8.07 2.13
N GLN A 49 4.45 -8.75 1.27
CA GLN A 49 4.94 -10.10 1.53
C GLN A 49 5.95 -10.11 2.70
N ASN A 50 6.85 -9.14 2.77
CA ASN A 50 7.77 -8.94 3.89
C ASN A 50 7.03 -8.61 5.19
N LEU A 51 5.99 -7.77 5.13
CA LEU A 51 5.13 -7.47 6.28
C LEU A 51 4.42 -8.73 6.80
N ARG A 52 3.95 -9.59 5.89
CA ARG A 52 3.35 -10.89 6.22
C ARG A 52 4.37 -11.85 6.82
N ASN A 53 5.57 -11.90 6.26
CA ASN A 53 6.67 -12.73 6.76
C ASN A 53 7.33 -12.17 8.03
N HIS A 54 6.79 -11.08 8.59
CA HIS A 54 7.33 -10.39 9.77
C HIS A 54 8.78 -9.89 9.60
N VAL A 55 9.23 -9.73 8.35
CA VAL A 55 10.55 -9.17 8.01
C VAL A 55 10.58 -7.68 8.33
N ILE A 56 9.48 -6.99 8.08
CA ILE A 56 9.27 -5.57 8.42
C ILE A 56 8.11 -5.43 9.39
N GLY A 57 8.18 -4.46 10.31
CA GLY A 57 7.15 -4.20 11.30
C GLY A 57 5.98 -3.35 10.77
N GLU A 58 6.27 -2.48 9.80
CA GLU A 58 5.32 -1.61 9.14
C GLU A 58 5.74 -1.36 7.68
N LEU A 59 4.76 -1.07 6.83
CA LEU A 59 4.93 -0.69 5.43
C LEU A 59 4.20 0.64 5.21
N ASP A 60 4.94 1.68 4.84
CA ASP A 60 4.38 2.97 4.46
C ASP A 60 4.27 3.09 2.94
N LEU A 61 3.03 3.21 2.46
CA LEU A 61 2.66 3.37 1.06
C LEU A 61 2.19 4.80 0.75
N ARG A 62 2.19 5.70 1.74
CA ARG A 62 1.83 7.10 1.57
C ARG A 62 2.93 7.88 0.85
N ILE A 63 4.15 7.34 0.80
CA ILE A 63 5.33 7.97 0.17
C ILE A 63 5.28 7.92 -1.37
N CYS A 64 4.27 7.34 -2.02
CA CYS A 64 4.18 7.37 -3.49
C CYS A 64 3.52 8.66 -4.03
N GLN A 65 3.99 9.81 -3.56
CA GLN A 65 4.03 10.98 -4.43
C GLN A 65 5.46 11.01 -4.96
N PRO A 66 5.70 10.86 -6.28
CA PRO A 66 6.96 11.33 -6.80
C PRO A 66 7.01 12.80 -6.41
N ASP A 67 8.02 13.17 -5.65
CA ASP A 67 8.54 14.52 -5.60
C ASP A 67 8.98 14.85 -7.04
N ASN A 68 8.01 15.10 -7.93
CA ASN A 68 8.25 15.75 -9.20
C ASN A 68 8.33 17.24 -8.87
N GLY A 69 9.44 17.61 -8.24
CA GLY A 69 9.91 18.98 -8.20
C GLY A 69 9.87 19.57 -9.60
N GLY A 70 9.34 20.80 -9.70
CA GLY A 70 9.50 21.62 -10.90
C GLY A 70 8.19 22.13 -11.50
N TYR A 71 7.37 22.85 -10.74
CA TYR A 71 6.67 23.99 -11.33
C TYR A 71 7.70 25.07 -11.67
N GLN A 72 8.37 24.98 -12.82
CA GLN A 72 9.16 26.11 -13.34
C GLN A 72 9.30 26.05 -14.87
N HIS A 73 8.39 26.74 -15.55
CA HIS A 73 8.61 27.62 -16.71
C HIS A 73 7.21 28.17 -17.05
N GLY A 74 6.95 29.46 -17.22
CA GLY A 74 7.80 30.58 -17.61
C GLY A 74 6.93 31.43 -18.51
#